data_AF-A0A0D3K1U7-F1
#
_entry.id   AF-A0A0D3K1U7-F1
#
_cell.length_a   1.000
_cell.length_b   1.000
_cell.length_c   1.000
_cell.angle_alpha   90.00
_cell.angle_beta   90.00
_cell.angle_gamma   90.00
#
_symmetry.space_group_name_H-M   'P 1'
#
loop_
_entity.id
_entity.type
_entity.pdbx_description
1 polymer ?
#
loop_
_entity_poly.entity_id
_entity_poly.type
_entity_poly.pdbx_seq_one_letter_code
_entity_poly.pdbx_strand_id
1 'polypeptide(L)'
;MRTAASESASALRGSGHLLSLLAVDWKGDSSGSSAAEAQCARLSEGRISPLPLADAVQALVASRDAAPLAVRALAVRVLRVHTAADSGMLLCLLLPLVQAIAHESHLPAPGPLASLLLESAIGNAELECSLYWMSHAQDGLRAAKEAAVYASLRKLLLERLDPSMAAELRAQSDCVKAAPDRPARVQRLRSLFAAGEALYSLASPPQPLTTPLRPGRRLGGADVSLARVAKSALAPLFLTFAAPPEAAGETSGSGYCVATHVLAVGDRHFDNLMLRADGRLFHIDFGFLWDGQPHVRKCFPPPFGAARFSIEMVEGMGGLESEGYAEFRALCCRAYLALREQARGRRGAPLLIGLLKLIAGAPAMPGHAEIERVERRLRLDLDCRAATAFFERRIDDALNSHSHRIAGILHRYAMSQKE
;
A
#
# COMPACT_ATOMS: atom_id res chain seq x y z
N MET A 1 33.75 31.13 -9.80
CA MET A 1 33.15 29.85 -10.26
C MET A 1 33.96 28.61 -9.88
N ARG A 2 35.30 28.59 -9.90
CA ARG A 2 36.10 27.40 -9.48
C ARG A 2 36.05 27.05 -7.97
N THR A 3 35.65 27.99 -7.11
CA THR A 3 35.65 27.82 -5.64
C THR A 3 34.43 27.05 -5.12
N ALA A 4 33.23 27.34 -5.64
CA ALA A 4 32.00 26.65 -5.23
C ALA A 4 31.98 25.16 -5.67
N ALA A 5 32.53 24.86 -6.85
CA ALA A 5 32.68 23.48 -7.35
C ALA A 5 33.68 22.66 -6.52
N SER A 6 34.81 23.25 -6.09
CA SER A 6 35.80 22.55 -5.25
C SER A 6 35.30 22.32 -3.83
N GLU A 7 34.52 23.24 -3.27
CA GLU A 7 33.89 23.09 -1.94
C GLU A 7 32.85 21.96 -1.95
N SER A 8 32.01 21.90 -3.00
CA SER A 8 31.00 20.86 -3.20
C SER A 8 31.62 19.46 -3.35
N ALA A 9 32.72 19.37 -4.11
CA ALA A 9 33.50 18.13 -4.26
C ALA A 9 34.26 17.72 -2.97
N SER A 10 34.56 18.64 -2.06
CA SER A 10 35.14 18.33 -0.74
C SER A 10 34.08 17.82 0.24
N ALA A 11 32.88 18.40 0.22
CA ALA A 11 31.74 17.99 1.04
C ALA A 11 31.22 16.59 0.67
N LEU A 12 31.25 16.23 -0.62
CA LEU A 12 30.96 14.88 -1.11
C LEU A 12 31.97 13.84 -0.66
N ARG A 13 33.24 14.23 -0.49
CA ARG A 13 34.31 13.31 -0.04
C ARG A 13 34.22 12.92 1.43
N GLY A 14 33.55 13.73 2.26
CA GLY A 14 33.36 13.47 3.69
C GLY A 14 31.98 12.96 4.11
N SER A 15 30.96 13.06 3.24
CA SER A 15 29.60 12.63 3.57
C SER A 15 29.40 11.14 3.28
N GLY A 16 29.36 10.31 4.33
CA GLY A 16 29.00 8.89 4.25
C GLY A 16 27.51 8.64 3.97
N HIS A 17 26.83 9.54 3.27
CA HIS A 17 25.38 9.57 3.06
C HIS A 17 25.06 9.55 1.57
N LEU A 18 24.18 8.64 1.15
CA LEU A 18 23.76 8.50 -0.25
C LEU A 18 23.06 9.76 -0.78
N LEU A 19 22.37 10.49 0.10
CA LEU A 19 21.63 11.71 -0.25
C LEU A 19 22.53 12.85 -0.75
N SER A 20 23.81 12.90 -0.39
CA SER A 20 24.71 13.94 -0.90
C SER A 20 24.91 13.84 -2.41
N LEU A 21 24.77 12.63 -2.97
CA LEU A 21 24.85 12.39 -4.42
C LEU A 21 23.64 12.93 -5.19
N LEU A 22 22.52 13.16 -4.50
CA LEU A 22 21.31 13.71 -5.11
C LEU A 22 21.38 15.23 -5.31
N ALA A 23 22.27 15.92 -4.60
CA ALA A 23 22.48 17.36 -4.72
C ALA A 23 23.43 17.75 -5.87
N VAL A 24 24.00 16.77 -6.57
CA VAL A 24 24.98 16.99 -7.65
C VAL A 24 24.25 17.32 -8.96
N ASP A 25 24.69 18.38 -9.65
CA ASP A 25 24.26 18.64 -11.03
C ASP A 25 25.01 17.73 -12.01
N TRP A 26 24.30 16.72 -12.49
CA TRP A 26 24.83 15.70 -13.41
C TRP A 26 24.82 16.13 -14.88
N LYS A 27 24.18 17.26 -15.24
CA LYS A 27 24.05 17.71 -16.64
C LYS A 27 25.04 18.82 -16.99
N GLY A 28 25.52 19.59 -16.01
CA GLY A 28 26.32 20.80 -16.25
C GLY A 28 27.83 20.71 -16.00
N ASP A 29 28.30 19.87 -15.08
CA ASP A 29 29.67 19.99 -14.53
C ASP A 29 30.45 18.65 -14.52
N SER A 30 31.50 18.54 -15.35
CA SER A 30 32.30 17.32 -15.49
C SER A 30 33.10 16.99 -14.22
N SER A 31 33.45 18.00 -13.43
CA SER A 31 34.19 17.86 -12.18
C SER A 31 33.32 17.34 -11.02
N GLY A 32 32.07 17.82 -10.93
CA GLY A 32 31.08 17.37 -9.95
C GLY A 32 30.59 15.95 -10.23
N SER A 33 30.29 15.63 -11.49
CA SER A 33 29.89 14.29 -11.92
C SER A 33 30.98 13.25 -11.63
N SER A 34 32.24 13.53 -12.00
CA SER A 34 33.36 12.61 -11.75
C SER A 34 33.61 12.36 -10.25
N ALA A 35 33.49 13.40 -9.40
CA ALA A 35 33.61 13.26 -7.95
C ALA A 35 32.47 12.42 -7.34
N ALA A 36 31.26 12.55 -7.89
CA ALA A 36 30.09 11.80 -7.47
C ALA A 36 30.15 10.33 -7.92
N GLU A 37 30.65 10.05 -9.13
CA GLU A 37 30.95 8.68 -9.59
C GLU A 37 32.00 7.99 -8.72
N ALA A 38 33.09 8.71 -8.38
CA ALA A 38 34.10 8.20 -7.46
C ALA A 38 33.53 7.92 -6.06
N GLN A 39 32.60 8.75 -5.59
CA GLN A 39 31.91 8.52 -4.31
C GLN A 39 30.95 7.32 -4.39
N CYS A 40 30.21 7.15 -5.50
CA CYS A 40 29.42 5.94 -5.76
C CYS A 40 30.29 4.68 -5.74
N ALA A 41 31.47 4.71 -6.35
CA ALA A 41 32.42 3.60 -6.33
C ALA A 41 32.93 3.29 -4.91
N ARG A 42 33.30 4.31 -4.13
CA ARG A 42 33.71 4.13 -2.72
C ARG A 42 32.62 3.54 -1.83
N LEU A 43 31.39 4.05 -1.95
CA LEU A 43 30.23 3.50 -1.25
C LEU A 43 29.96 2.07 -1.74
N SER A 44 30.26 1.79 -3.00
CA SER A 44 30.14 0.47 -3.59
C SER A 44 31.20 -0.52 -3.08
N GLU A 45 32.40 -0.09 -2.71
CA GLU A 45 33.46 -0.98 -2.22
C GLU A 45 33.28 -1.39 -0.74
N GLY A 46 32.19 -0.98 -0.07
CA GLY A 46 31.79 -1.54 1.22
C GLY A 46 32.64 -1.08 2.42
N ARG A 47 33.43 -0.01 2.27
CA ARG A 47 34.25 0.56 3.37
C ARG A 47 33.46 1.45 4.34
N ILE A 48 32.13 1.50 4.24
CA ILE A 48 31.24 2.37 5.03
C ILE A 48 30.05 1.53 5.55
N SER A 49 29.64 1.81 6.80
CA SER A 49 28.43 1.27 7.47
C SER A 49 27.23 1.15 6.51
N PRO A 50 26.34 0.14 6.68
CA PRO A 50 25.17 -0.02 5.81
C PRO A 50 24.36 1.28 5.75
N LEU A 51 24.16 1.77 4.53
CA LEU A 51 23.39 2.99 4.29
C LEU A 51 21.92 2.78 4.71
N PRO A 52 21.23 3.82 5.20
CA PRO A 52 19.82 3.70 5.58
C PRO A 52 18.91 3.32 4.40
N LEU A 53 17.92 2.47 4.66
CA LEU A 53 16.88 2.12 3.68
C LEU A 53 16.16 3.36 3.13
N ALA A 54 15.90 4.34 4.00
CA ALA A 54 15.24 5.58 3.62
C ALA A 54 16.02 6.33 2.53
N ASP A 55 17.35 6.35 2.60
CA ASP A 55 18.19 6.99 1.60
C ASP A 55 18.04 6.29 0.24
N ALA A 56 18.00 4.95 0.22
CA ALA A 56 17.80 4.18 -1.00
C ALA A 56 16.44 4.48 -1.66
N VAL A 57 15.38 4.59 -0.85
CA VAL A 57 14.05 4.99 -1.34
C VAL A 57 14.08 6.39 -1.93
N GLN A 58 14.71 7.37 -1.25
CA GLN A 58 14.85 8.72 -1.80
C GLN A 58 15.66 8.74 -3.11
N ALA A 59 16.72 7.94 -3.20
CA ALA A 59 17.51 7.81 -4.42
C ALA A 59 16.69 7.21 -5.58
N LEU A 60 15.82 6.24 -5.31
CA LEU A 60 14.88 5.72 -6.30
C LEU A 60 13.88 6.79 -6.75
N VAL A 61 13.34 7.59 -5.81
CA VAL A 61 12.45 8.73 -6.13
C VAL A 61 13.14 9.74 -7.04
N ALA A 62 14.36 10.17 -6.67
CA ALA A 62 15.13 11.16 -7.43
C ALA A 62 15.57 10.64 -8.81
N SER A 63 15.72 9.33 -8.98
CA SER A 63 16.08 8.71 -10.26
C SER A 63 14.97 8.69 -11.32
N ARG A 64 13.82 9.33 -11.07
CA ARG A 64 12.72 9.48 -12.05
C ARG A 64 13.12 10.29 -13.28
N ASP A 65 13.94 11.33 -13.11
CA ASP A 65 14.11 12.40 -14.11
C ASP A 65 15.57 12.64 -14.58
N ALA A 66 16.39 11.57 -14.63
CA ALA A 66 17.80 11.54 -15.09
C ALA A 66 18.90 11.50 -14.02
N ALA A 67 18.67 10.88 -12.85
CA ALA A 67 19.80 10.51 -12.00
C ALA A 67 20.66 9.41 -12.68
N PRO A 68 21.98 9.38 -12.45
CA PRO A 68 22.85 8.38 -13.07
C PRO A 68 22.49 6.96 -12.64
N LEU A 69 22.65 6.03 -13.59
CA LEU A 69 22.54 4.59 -13.36
C LEU A 69 23.33 4.13 -12.12
N ALA A 70 24.48 4.75 -11.84
CA ALA A 70 25.30 4.46 -10.66
C ALA A 70 24.58 4.71 -9.33
N VAL A 71 23.83 5.82 -9.20
CA VAL A 71 23.08 6.15 -7.97
C VAL A 71 21.94 5.16 -7.77
N ARG A 72 21.24 4.81 -8.85
CA ARG A 72 20.17 3.81 -8.82
C ARG A 72 20.69 2.42 -8.48
N ALA A 73 21.79 1.99 -9.10
CA ALA A 73 22.44 0.71 -8.79
C ALA A 73 22.87 0.63 -7.32
N LEU A 74 23.43 1.73 -6.78
CA LEU A 74 23.78 1.81 -5.37
C LEU A 74 22.54 1.71 -4.46
N ALA A 75 21.44 2.40 -4.80
CA ALA A 75 20.18 2.30 -4.07
C ALA A 75 19.61 0.88 -4.07
N VAL A 76 19.60 0.20 -5.22
CA VAL A 76 19.20 -1.21 -5.35
C VAL A 76 20.09 -2.12 -4.50
N ARG A 77 21.38 -1.80 -4.40
CA ARG A 77 22.28 -2.59 -3.56
C ARG A 77 22.02 -2.39 -2.07
N VAL A 78 21.70 -1.18 -1.64
CA VAL A 78 21.25 -0.92 -0.27
C VAL A 78 19.97 -1.69 0.02
N LEU A 79 19.00 -1.67 -0.89
CA LEU A 79 17.78 -2.49 -0.78
C LEU A 79 18.11 -3.97 -0.61
N ARG A 80 19.00 -4.53 -1.44
CA ARG A 80 19.44 -5.93 -1.35
C ARG A 80 19.97 -6.29 0.04
N VAL A 81 20.78 -5.42 0.65
CA VAL A 81 21.32 -5.68 2.00
C VAL A 81 20.20 -5.70 3.04
N HIS A 82 19.28 -4.74 3.01
CA HIS A 82 18.17 -4.69 3.98
C HIS A 82 17.19 -5.86 3.80
N THR A 83 16.86 -6.22 2.56
CA THR A 83 15.90 -7.29 2.26
C THR A 83 16.49 -8.69 2.48
N ALA A 84 17.82 -8.84 2.44
CA ALA A 84 18.48 -10.09 2.82
C ALA A 84 18.41 -10.34 4.33
N ALA A 85 18.31 -9.28 5.14
CA ALA A 85 18.18 -9.39 6.60
C ALA A 85 16.74 -9.67 7.06
N ASP A 86 15.74 -9.30 6.26
CA ASP A 86 14.32 -9.50 6.56
C ASP A 86 13.56 -9.93 5.28
N SER A 87 13.28 -11.23 5.18
CA SER A 87 12.58 -11.85 4.06
C SER A 87 11.16 -11.30 3.84
N GLY A 88 10.52 -10.73 4.88
CA GLY A 88 9.19 -10.13 4.79
C GLY A 88 9.21 -8.69 4.30
N MET A 89 10.32 -7.97 4.51
CA MET A 89 10.44 -6.55 4.16
C MET A 89 10.19 -6.29 2.68
N LEU A 90 10.70 -7.16 1.79
CA LEU A 90 10.56 -6.96 0.35
C LEU A 90 9.10 -7.03 -0.10
N LEU A 91 8.29 -7.89 0.51
CA LEU A 91 6.85 -7.96 0.27
C LEU A 91 6.15 -6.65 0.70
N CYS A 92 6.53 -6.08 1.85
CA CYS A 92 6.00 -4.81 2.33
C CYS A 92 6.35 -3.62 1.41
N LEU A 93 7.51 -3.67 0.76
CA LEU A 93 7.99 -2.64 -0.16
C LEU A 93 7.61 -2.89 -1.63
N LEU A 94 6.98 -4.03 -1.94
CA LEU A 94 6.81 -4.48 -3.31
C LEU A 94 6.04 -3.48 -4.17
N LEU A 95 4.93 -2.95 -3.66
CA LEU A 95 4.11 -1.98 -4.40
C LEU A 95 4.92 -0.74 -4.83
N PRO A 96 5.57 0.03 -3.93
CA PRO A 96 6.39 1.17 -4.35
C PRO A 96 7.57 0.78 -5.25
N LEU A 97 8.19 -0.38 -5.03
CA LEU A 97 9.29 -0.83 -5.88
C LEU A 97 8.81 -1.20 -7.29
N VAL A 98 7.66 -1.87 -7.44
CA VAL A 98 7.05 -2.16 -8.75
C VAL A 98 6.79 -0.87 -9.50
N GLN A 99 6.24 0.17 -8.85
CA GLN A 99 6.05 1.46 -9.50
C GLN A 99 7.38 2.10 -9.93
N ALA A 100 8.44 1.91 -9.14
CA ALA A 100 9.78 2.41 -9.46
C ALA A 100 10.45 1.67 -10.64
N ILE A 101 10.04 0.44 -10.99
CA ILE A 101 10.56 -0.31 -12.15
C ILE A 101 10.28 0.44 -13.47
N ALA A 102 9.15 1.13 -13.59
CA ALA A 102 8.83 1.92 -14.80
C ALA A 102 9.92 2.93 -15.15
N HIS A 103 10.65 3.43 -14.14
CA HIS A 103 11.71 4.41 -14.33
C HIS A 103 12.97 3.78 -14.95
N GLU A 104 13.03 2.45 -15.12
CA GLU A 104 14.11 1.71 -15.80
C GLU A 104 13.82 1.50 -17.29
N SER A 105 12.74 2.07 -17.83
CA SER A 105 12.32 1.87 -19.23
C SER A 105 13.30 2.34 -20.31
N HIS A 106 14.34 3.09 -19.92
CA HIS A 106 15.43 3.52 -20.79
C HIS A 106 16.67 2.62 -20.70
N LEU A 107 16.69 1.65 -19.77
CA LEU A 107 17.81 0.74 -19.53
C LEU A 107 17.61 -0.58 -20.28
N PRO A 108 18.68 -1.34 -20.56
CA PRO A 108 18.58 -2.72 -21.00
C PRO A 108 17.78 -3.54 -19.97
N ALA A 109 16.79 -4.31 -20.44
CA ALA A 109 15.98 -5.15 -19.56
C ALA A 109 16.68 -6.50 -19.29
N PRO A 110 16.65 -7.02 -18.05
CA PRO A 110 16.09 -6.39 -16.85
C PRO A 110 17.03 -5.32 -16.26
N GLY A 111 16.46 -4.19 -15.85
CA GLY A 111 17.19 -3.14 -15.13
C GLY A 111 17.59 -3.59 -13.71
N PRO A 112 18.42 -2.81 -12.99
CA PRO A 112 18.94 -3.21 -11.69
C PRO A 112 17.86 -3.57 -10.65
N LEU A 113 16.79 -2.78 -10.54
CA LEU A 113 15.72 -3.05 -9.60
C LEU A 113 14.88 -4.26 -10.03
N ALA A 114 14.56 -4.35 -11.33
CA ALA A 114 13.86 -5.51 -11.87
C ALA A 114 14.64 -6.83 -11.62
N SER A 115 15.96 -6.81 -11.81
CA SER A 115 16.85 -7.94 -11.53
C SER A 115 16.84 -8.33 -10.05
N LEU A 116 16.95 -7.36 -9.13
CA LEU A 116 16.84 -7.64 -7.69
C LEU A 116 15.52 -8.34 -7.34
N LEU A 117 14.40 -7.85 -7.87
CA LEU A 117 13.08 -8.42 -7.59
C LEU A 117 12.91 -9.81 -8.18
N LEU A 118 13.40 -10.04 -9.40
CA LEU A 118 13.40 -11.36 -10.05
C LEU A 118 14.25 -12.38 -9.30
N GLU A 119 15.47 -12.00 -8.90
CA GLU A 119 16.38 -12.83 -8.11
C GLU A 119 15.76 -13.16 -6.75
N SER A 120 15.18 -12.17 -6.08
CA SER A 120 14.56 -12.36 -4.76
C SER A 120 13.28 -13.19 -4.81
N ALA A 121 12.59 -13.19 -5.95
CA ALA A 121 11.40 -14.01 -6.18
C ALA A 121 11.74 -15.50 -6.34
N ILE A 122 12.98 -15.86 -6.72
CA ILE A 122 13.39 -17.26 -6.86
C ILE A 122 13.29 -17.96 -5.50
N GLY A 123 12.48 -19.02 -5.44
CA GLY A 123 12.25 -19.76 -4.19
C GLY A 123 11.29 -19.09 -3.22
N ASN A 124 10.72 -17.92 -3.56
CA ASN A 124 9.70 -17.23 -2.77
C ASN A 124 8.40 -17.07 -3.57
N ALA A 125 7.53 -18.07 -3.47
CA ALA A 125 6.27 -18.11 -4.22
C ALA A 125 5.32 -16.93 -3.92
N GLU A 126 5.34 -16.40 -2.69
CA GLU A 126 4.51 -15.24 -2.33
C GLU A 126 4.99 -13.97 -3.04
N LEU A 127 6.30 -13.73 -3.03
CA LEU A 127 6.91 -12.60 -3.72
C LEU A 127 6.77 -12.72 -5.23
N GLU A 128 7.03 -13.91 -5.78
CA GLU A 128 6.95 -14.18 -7.21
C GLU A 128 5.55 -13.90 -7.77
N CYS A 129 4.53 -14.46 -7.13
CA CYS A 129 3.15 -14.29 -7.55
C CYS A 129 2.66 -12.85 -7.31
N SER A 130 3.01 -12.23 -6.17
CA SER A 130 2.68 -10.82 -5.92
C SER A 130 3.31 -9.89 -6.96
N LEU A 131 4.58 -10.13 -7.33
CA LEU A 131 5.29 -9.35 -8.34
C LEU A 131 4.62 -9.49 -9.72
N TYR A 132 4.21 -10.70 -10.09
CA TYR A 132 3.48 -10.94 -11.34
C TYR A 132 2.16 -10.16 -11.39
N TRP A 133 1.32 -10.27 -10.35
CA TRP A 133 0.00 -9.64 -10.33
C TRP A 133 0.08 -8.11 -10.25
N MET A 134 1.02 -7.57 -9.46
CA MET A 134 1.23 -6.12 -9.43
C MET A 134 1.72 -5.58 -10.77
N SER A 135 2.55 -6.35 -11.48
CA SER A 135 3.02 -6.01 -12.83
C SER A 135 1.92 -6.13 -13.88
N HIS A 136 1.03 -7.12 -13.76
CA HIS A 136 -0.12 -7.27 -14.64
C HIS A 136 -1.15 -6.17 -14.44
N ALA A 137 -1.34 -5.71 -13.21
CA ALA A 137 -2.22 -4.58 -12.89
C ALA A 137 -1.78 -3.25 -13.53
N GLN A 138 -0.56 -3.15 -14.08
CA GLN A 138 -0.08 -1.98 -14.83
C GLN A 138 -0.50 -1.97 -16.30
N ASP A 139 -1.08 -3.05 -16.82
CA ASP A 139 -1.48 -3.15 -18.22
C ASP A 139 -2.55 -2.11 -18.58
N GLY A 140 -2.34 -1.38 -19.68
CA GLY A 140 -3.22 -0.29 -20.13
C GLY A 140 -3.12 1.01 -19.33
N LEU A 141 -2.28 1.06 -18.29
CA LEU A 141 -2.12 2.22 -17.40
C LEU A 141 -0.84 3.02 -17.63
N ARG A 142 0.06 2.52 -18.49
CA ARG A 142 1.44 2.99 -18.62
C ARG A 142 1.79 3.36 -20.07
N ALA A 143 2.76 4.25 -20.24
CA ALA A 143 3.29 4.58 -21.56
C ALA A 143 3.95 3.34 -22.19
N ALA A 144 4.01 3.29 -23.52
CA ALA A 144 4.47 2.10 -24.26
C ALA A 144 5.84 1.57 -23.79
N LYS A 145 6.81 2.47 -23.53
CA LYS A 145 8.14 2.09 -23.04
C LYS A 145 8.12 1.50 -21.63
N GLU A 146 7.31 2.05 -20.74
CA GLU A 146 7.14 1.54 -19.37
C GLU A 146 6.40 0.21 -19.36
N ALA A 147 5.34 0.09 -20.17
CA ALA A 147 4.57 -1.13 -20.33
C ALA A 147 5.44 -2.30 -20.84
N ALA A 148 6.40 -2.03 -21.72
CA ALA A 148 7.36 -3.03 -22.20
C ALA A 148 8.21 -3.62 -21.07
N VAL A 149 8.61 -2.82 -20.07
CA VAL A 149 9.37 -3.32 -18.91
C VAL A 149 8.54 -4.33 -18.11
N TYR A 150 7.29 -3.99 -17.81
CA TYR A 150 6.39 -4.89 -17.08
C TYR A 150 6.07 -6.16 -17.89
N ALA A 151 5.91 -6.05 -19.21
CA ALA A 151 5.68 -7.20 -20.08
C ALA A 151 6.88 -8.16 -20.09
N SER A 152 8.11 -7.66 -20.21
CA SER A 152 9.32 -8.48 -20.12
C SER A 152 9.47 -9.15 -18.76
N LEU A 153 9.20 -8.42 -17.67
CA LEU A 153 9.22 -8.95 -16.31
C LEU A 153 8.22 -10.11 -16.15
N ARG A 154 6.98 -9.93 -16.61
CA ARG A 154 5.95 -10.99 -16.55
C ARG A 154 6.29 -12.20 -17.40
N LYS A 155 6.90 -12.02 -18.57
CA LYS A 155 7.33 -13.13 -19.42
C LYS A 155 8.29 -14.06 -18.65
N LEU A 156 9.27 -13.49 -17.94
CA LEU A 156 10.21 -14.25 -17.12
C LEU A 156 9.55 -14.94 -15.92
N LEU A 157 8.54 -14.29 -15.32
CA LEU A 157 7.78 -14.88 -14.21
C LEU A 157 6.86 -16.03 -14.65
N LEU A 158 6.29 -15.95 -15.86
CA LEU A 158 5.41 -16.99 -16.42
C LEU A 158 6.14 -18.29 -16.76
N GLU A 159 7.46 -18.27 -16.91
CA GLU A 159 8.26 -19.50 -17.01
C GLU A 159 8.17 -20.35 -15.73
N ARG A 160 7.71 -19.75 -14.62
CA ARG A 160 7.73 -20.35 -13.28
C ARG A 160 6.36 -20.32 -12.57
N LEU A 161 5.41 -19.52 -13.06
CA LEU A 161 4.05 -19.39 -12.53
C LEU A 161 3.00 -19.94 -13.49
N ASP A 162 1.95 -20.56 -12.94
CA ASP A 162 0.74 -20.92 -13.68
C ASP A 162 -0.40 -19.92 -13.40
N PRO A 163 -0.75 -19.02 -14.34
CA PRO A 163 -1.83 -18.06 -14.17
C PRO A 163 -3.22 -18.63 -14.48
N SER A 164 -3.33 -19.89 -14.93
CA SER A 164 -4.58 -20.49 -15.45
C SER A 164 -5.74 -20.39 -14.44
N MET A 165 -5.45 -20.61 -13.16
CA MET A 165 -6.42 -20.53 -12.07
C MET A 165 -7.08 -19.15 -11.96
N ALA A 166 -6.31 -18.07 -12.11
CA ALA A 166 -6.87 -16.73 -11.99
C ALA A 166 -7.67 -16.31 -13.23
N ALA A 167 -7.26 -16.77 -14.42
CA ALA A 167 -8.05 -16.59 -15.64
C ALA A 167 -9.40 -17.31 -15.54
N GLU A 168 -9.40 -18.53 -15.03
CA GLU A 168 -10.60 -19.33 -14.79
C GLU A 168 -11.52 -18.67 -13.75
N LEU A 169 -11.00 -18.25 -12.60
CA LEU A 169 -11.77 -17.54 -11.56
C LEU A 169 -12.41 -16.26 -12.11
N ARG A 170 -11.73 -15.54 -13.00
CA ARG A 170 -12.28 -14.35 -13.67
C ARG A 170 -13.41 -14.74 -14.63
N ALA A 171 -13.19 -15.74 -15.49
CA ALA A 171 -14.21 -16.22 -16.43
C ALA A 171 -15.49 -16.69 -15.70
N GLN A 172 -15.33 -17.42 -14.59
CA GLN A 172 -16.45 -17.85 -13.76
C GLN A 172 -17.16 -16.67 -13.09
N SER A 173 -16.41 -15.70 -12.54
CA SER A 173 -16.99 -14.46 -12.00
C SER A 173 -17.83 -13.73 -13.05
N ASP A 174 -17.31 -13.58 -14.27
CA ASP A 174 -17.99 -12.87 -15.35
C ASP A 174 -19.25 -13.61 -15.80
N CYS A 175 -19.19 -14.94 -15.88
CA CYS A 175 -20.34 -15.79 -16.15
C CYS A 175 -21.45 -15.65 -15.09
N VAL A 176 -21.09 -15.59 -13.80
CA VAL A 176 -22.06 -15.34 -12.72
C VAL A 176 -22.63 -13.94 -12.84
N LYS A 177 -21.80 -12.92 -13.05
CA LYS A 177 -22.22 -11.51 -13.13
C LYS A 177 -23.08 -11.19 -14.35
N ALA A 178 -22.99 -11.98 -15.41
CA ALA A 178 -23.86 -11.88 -16.59
C ALA A 178 -25.34 -12.17 -16.27
N ALA A 179 -25.64 -12.84 -15.16
CA ALA A 179 -27.03 -13.07 -14.74
C ALA A 179 -27.72 -11.75 -14.30
N PRO A 180 -29.03 -11.60 -14.62
CA PRO A 180 -29.71 -10.30 -14.59
C PRO A 180 -29.89 -9.76 -13.17
N ASP A 181 -30.23 -10.62 -12.22
CA ASP A 181 -30.51 -10.25 -10.84
C ASP A 181 -29.74 -11.10 -9.82
N ARG A 182 -29.76 -10.67 -8.56
CA ARG A 182 -29.02 -11.34 -7.48
C ARG A 182 -29.48 -12.80 -7.25
N PRO A 183 -30.78 -13.13 -7.17
CA PRO A 183 -31.23 -14.52 -7.10
C PRO A 183 -30.69 -15.39 -8.25
N ALA A 184 -30.76 -14.91 -9.48
CA ALA A 184 -30.23 -15.60 -10.66
C ALA A 184 -28.71 -15.75 -10.59
N ARG A 185 -27.98 -14.74 -10.09
CA ARG A 185 -26.52 -14.83 -9.83
C ARG A 185 -26.21 -15.90 -8.79
N VAL A 186 -26.96 -15.97 -7.69
CA VAL A 186 -26.78 -17.01 -6.66
C VAL A 186 -27.06 -18.40 -7.22
N GLN A 187 -28.12 -18.54 -8.03
CA GLN A 187 -28.44 -19.80 -8.69
C GLN A 187 -27.35 -20.20 -9.70
N ARG A 188 -26.88 -19.26 -10.52
CA ARG A 188 -25.80 -19.49 -11.50
C ARG A 188 -24.50 -19.90 -10.80
N LEU A 189 -24.14 -19.19 -9.72
CA LEU A 189 -22.98 -19.53 -8.89
C LEU A 189 -23.08 -20.97 -8.39
N ARG A 190 -24.22 -21.37 -7.84
CA ARG A 190 -24.46 -22.76 -7.38
C ARG A 190 -24.39 -23.77 -8.53
N SER A 191 -24.92 -23.44 -9.71
CA SER A 191 -24.89 -24.34 -10.87
C SER A 191 -23.46 -24.59 -11.39
N LEU A 192 -22.60 -23.57 -11.37
CA LEU A 192 -21.21 -23.70 -11.81
C LEU A 192 -20.44 -24.68 -10.92
N PHE A 193 -20.72 -24.69 -9.62
CA PHE A 193 -20.12 -25.65 -8.71
C PHE A 193 -20.71 -27.06 -8.82
N ALA A 194 -21.97 -27.19 -9.24
CA ALA A 194 -22.65 -28.49 -9.37
C ALA A 194 -22.32 -29.22 -10.67
N ALA A 195 -22.05 -28.49 -11.76
CA ALA A 195 -21.96 -29.08 -13.09
C ALA A 195 -20.59 -29.73 -13.40
N GLY A 196 -19.53 -29.49 -12.61
CA GLY A 196 -18.19 -30.00 -12.91
C GLY A 196 -17.63 -29.53 -14.26
N GLU A 197 -18.25 -28.53 -14.88
CA GLU A 197 -17.97 -28.06 -16.25
C GLU A 197 -16.70 -27.20 -16.38
N ALA A 198 -15.99 -26.95 -15.28
CA ALA A 198 -14.69 -26.30 -15.28
C ALA A 198 -13.58 -27.34 -15.12
N LEU A 199 -12.48 -27.19 -15.89
CA LEU A 199 -11.26 -28.02 -15.82
C LEU A 199 -10.67 -28.13 -14.38
N TYR A 200 -11.09 -27.22 -13.49
CA TYR A 200 -10.93 -27.34 -12.06
C TYR A 200 -12.31 -27.15 -11.42
N SER A 201 -12.95 -28.22 -10.94
CA SER A 201 -14.06 -28.03 -10.00
C SER A 201 -13.48 -27.32 -8.80
N LEU A 202 -13.76 -26.02 -8.63
CA LEU A 202 -13.31 -25.27 -7.46
C LEU A 202 -13.76 -25.94 -6.16
N ALA A 203 -14.86 -26.70 -6.19
CA ALA A 203 -15.34 -27.51 -5.08
C ALA A 203 -14.47 -28.76 -4.81
N SER A 204 -13.88 -29.34 -5.85
CA SER A 204 -13.03 -30.54 -5.79
C SER A 204 -11.80 -30.40 -6.68
N PRO A 205 -10.85 -29.52 -6.31
CA PRO A 205 -9.69 -29.27 -7.16
C PRO A 205 -8.75 -30.50 -7.12
N PRO A 206 -8.16 -30.90 -8.26
CA PRO A 206 -7.26 -32.05 -8.35
C PRO A 206 -5.97 -31.87 -7.54
N GLN A 207 -5.60 -30.62 -7.25
CA GLN A 207 -4.50 -30.24 -6.37
C GLN A 207 -4.91 -29.07 -5.48
N PRO A 208 -4.29 -28.88 -4.30
CA PRO A 208 -4.58 -27.73 -3.47
C PRO A 208 -4.35 -26.41 -4.22
N LEU A 209 -5.36 -25.54 -4.20
CA LEU A 209 -5.37 -24.26 -4.88
C LEU A 209 -4.39 -23.29 -4.20
N THR A 210 -3.70 -22.48 -5.00
CA THR A 210 -2.99 -21.29 -4.53
C THR A 210 -3.73 -20.06 -5.06
N THR A 211 -3.78 -18.99 -4.26
CA THR A 211 -4.47 -17.76 -4.67
C THR A 211 -3.49 -16.64 -4.93
N PRO A 212 -3.78 -15.73 -5.87
CA PRO A 212 -3.04 -14.48 -6.04
C PRO A 212 -2.88 -13.68 -4.74
N LEU A 213 -3.87 -13.76 -3.84
CA LEU A 213 -3.88 -13.03 -2.57
C LEU A 213 -2.91 -13.63 -1.53
N ARG A 214 -2.77 -14.96 -1.52
CA ARG A 214 -1.89 -15.70 -0.61
C ARG A 214 -1.31 -16.94 -1.32
N PRO A 215 -0.24 -16.76 -2.12
CA PRO A 215 0.33 -17.81 -2.94
C PRO A 215 0.98 -18.94 -2.13
N GLY A 216 1.51 -18.60 -0.95
CA GLY A 216 2.11 -19.56 -0.01
C GLY A 216 1.10 -20.46 0.71
N ARG A 217 -0.20 -20.15 0.63
CA ARG A 217 -1.24 -20.93 1.31
C ARG A 217 -1.91 -21.88 0.32
N ARG A 218 -1.90 -23.17 0.69
CA ARG A 218 -2.60 -24.24 -0.03
C ARG A 218 -4.05 -24.28 0.48
N LEU A 219 -4.99 -23.99 -0.40
CA LEU A 219 -6.42 -24.07 -0.13
C LEU A 219 -6.98 -25.39 -0.68
N GLY A 220 -7.87 -26.02 0.06
CA GLY A 220 -8.70 -27.11 -0.45
C GLY A 220 -9.85 -26.58 -1.31
N GLY A 221 -10.85 -27.43 -1.50
CA GLY A 221 -12.05 -27.08 -2.26
C GLY A 221 -12.86 -25.94 -1.64
N ALA A 222 -13.59 -25.23 -2.50
CA ALA A 222 -14.57 -24.23 -2.14
C ALA A 222 -15.82 -24.91 -1.55
N ASP A 223 -16.27 -24.42 -0.40
CA ASP A 223 -17.54 -24.79 0.19
C ASP A 223 -18.69 -24.03 -0.50
N VAL A 224 -19.38 -24.78 -1.38
CA VAL A 224 -20.50 -24.30 -2.18
C VAL A 224 -21.68 -23.86 -1.33
N SER A 225 -21.88 -24.47 -0.16
CA SER A 225 -22.99 -24.14 0.74
C SER A 225 -22.84 -22.74 1.34
N LEU A 226 -21.60 -22.30 1.51
CA LEU A 226 -21.25 -20.99 2.06
C LEU A 226 -21.07 -19.92 0.99
N ALA A 227 -21.10 -20.29 -0.29
CA ALA A 227 -20.94 -19.36 -1.40
C ALA A 227 -22.13 -18.39 -1.49
N ARG A 228 -21.84 -17.09 -1.57
CA ARG A 228 -22.88 -16.04 -1.59
C ARG A 228 -22.49 -14.84 -2.42
N VAL A 229 -23.49 -14.13 -2.94
CA VAL A 229 -23.32 -12.85 -3.64
C VAL A 229 -23.56 -11.71 -2.65
N ALA A 230 -22.67 -10.72 -2.56
CA ALA A 230 -22.81 -9.60 -1.64
C ALA A 230 -23.93 -8.64 -2.04
N LYS A 231 -24.50 -7.93 -1.06
CA LYS A 231 -25.47 -6.84 -1.30
C LYS A 231 -24.73 -5.56 -1.70
N SER A 232 -24.20 -5.52 -2.93
CA SER A 232 -23.53 -4.34 -3.50
C SER A 232 -23.79 -4.27 -5.00
N ALA A 233 -23.75 -3.06 -5.57
CA ALA A 233 -23.97 -2.82 -7.01
C ALA A 233 -23.00 -3.64 -7.89
N LEU A 234 -21.76 -3.84 -7.42
CA LEU A 234 -20.74 -4.63 -8.12
C LEU A 234 -20.90 -6.15 -7.94
N ALA A 235 -21.88 -6.57 -7.12
CA ALA A 235 -22.20 -7.96 -6.81
C ALA A 235 -20.96 -8.87 -6.56
N PRO A 236 -20.06 -8.51 -5.62
CA PRO A 236 -18.90 -9.34 -5.34
C PRO A 236 -19.31 -10.73 -4.83
N LEU A 237 -18.53 -11.73 -5.23
CA LEU A 237 -18.73 -13.13 -4.87
C LEU A 237 -17.92 -13.44 -3.62
N PHE A 238 -18.57 -14.01 -2.61
CA PHE A 238 -17.93 -14.58 -1.44
C PHE A 238 -17.83 -16.09 -1.62
N LEU A 239 -16.61 -16.58 -1.67
CA LEU A 239 -16.27 -17.99 -1.73
C LEU A 239 -15.51 -18.36 -0.46
N THR A 240 -15.89 -19.47 0.15
CA THR A 240 -15.20 -20.01 1.33
C THR A 240 -14.40 -21.21 0.89
N PHE A 241 -13.10 -21.27 1.21
CA PHE A 241 -12.24 -22.40 0.87
C PHE A 241 -11.81 -23.12 2.15
N ALA A 242 -11.73 -24.44 2.08
CA ALA A 242 -11.10 -25.22 3.15
C ALA A 242 -9.62 -24.82 3.27
N ALA A 243 -9.15 -24.53 4.48
CA ALA A 243 -7.77 -24.12 4.68
C ALA A 243 -7.31 -24.42 6.11
N PRO A 244 -6.00 -24.65 6.34
CA PRO A 244 -5.48 -24.89 7.68
C PRO A 244 -5.70 -23.67 8.60
N PRO A 245 -5.97 -23.88 9.91
CA PRO A 245 -6.19 -22.79 10.86
C PRO A 245 -4.99 -21.85 10.91
N GLU A 246 -5.26 -20.55 11.01
CA GLU A 246 -4.26 -19.49 10.98
C GLU A 246 -4.25 -18.74 12.32
N ALA A 247 -3.07 -18.34 12.77
CA ALA A 247 -2.93 -17.42 13.88
C ALA A 247 -3.61 -16.09 13.50
N ALA A 248 -4.57 -15.67 14.30
CA ALA A 248 -5.34 -14.47 14.01
C ALA A 248 -4.40 -13.24 14.12
N GLY A 249 -4.04 -12.64 12.98
CA GLY A 249 -3.15 -11.46 12.95
C GLY A 249 -3.69 -10.29 13.77
N GLU A 250 -2.85 -9.67 14.59
CA GLU A 250 -3.24 -8.60 15.51
C GLU A 250 -3.47 -7.29 14.75
N THR A 251 -4.74 -6.92 14.53
CA THR A 251 -5.09 -5.56 14.09
C THR A 251 -6.10 -4.96 15.05
N SER A 252 -5.69 -3.86 15.69
CA SER A 252 -6.48 -3.10 16.64
C SER A 252 -7.14 -1.89 15.96
N GLY A 253 -8.34 -1.50 16.40
CA GLY A 253 -9.08 -0.36 15.84
C GLY A 253 -8.32 0.97 15.92
N SER A 254 -7.33 1.10 16.83
CA SER A 254 -6.49 2.30 16.95
C SER A 254 -5.63 2.55 15.71
N GLY A 255 -5.16 1.49 15.03
CA GLY A 255 -4.39 1.62 13.79
C GLY A 255 -5.23 2.23 12.67
N TYR A 256 -6.48 1.81 12.52
CA TYR A 256 -7.40 2.35 11.52
C TYR A 256 -7.82 3.79 11.80
N CYS A 257 -7.95 4.19 13.06
CA CYS A 257 -8.21 5.57 13.47
C CYS A 257 -7.10 6.51 12.94
N VAL A 258 -5.84 6.15 13.22
CA VAL A 258 -4.68 6.92 12.77
C VAL A 258 -4.53 6.88 11.25
N ALA A 259 -4.65 5.71 10.62
CA ALA A 259 -4.54 5.56 9.18
C ALA A 259 -5.62 6.38 8.44
N THR A 260 -6.86 6.35 8.92
CA THR A 260 -7.98 7.13 8.36
C THR A 260 -7.73 8.63 8.45
N HIS A 261 -7.14 9.10 9.56
CA HIS A 261 -6.75 10.50 9.71
C HIS A 261 -5.64 10.87 8.74
N VAL A 262 -4.50 10.16 8.78
CA VAL A 262 -3.28 10.48 8.00
C VAL A 262 -3.54 10.40 6.51
N LEU A 263 -4.20 9.33 6.06
CA LEU A 263 -4.55 9.11 4.65
C LEU A 263 -5.86 9.80 4.24
N ALA A 264 -6.54 10.50 5.14
CA ALA A 264 -7.80 11.17 4.83
C ALA A 264 -8.81 10.24 4.12
N VAL A 265 -9.02 9.05 4.70
CA VAL A 265 -9.96 8.06 4.15
C VAL A 265 -11.38 8.59 4.30
N GLY A 266 -12.03 8.80 3.15
CA GLY A 266 -13.40 9.25 3.04
C GLY A 266 -14.40 8.14 3.32
N ASP A 267 -15.68 8.50 3.26
CA ASP A 267 -16.80 7.57 3.29
C ASP A 267 -16.82 6.48 4.37
N ARG A 268 -16.39 6.81 5.60
CA ARG A 268 -16.54 5.91 6.76
C ARG A 268 -17.92 6.10 7.40
N HIS A 269 -18.84 5.19 7.10
CA HIS A 269 -20.13 4.97 7.76
C HIS A 269 -20.18 3.53 8.30
N PHE A 270 -21.20 3.17 9.08
CA PHE A 270 -21.27 1.86 9.75
C PHE A 270 -21.18 0.66 8.79
N ASP A 271 -21.72 0.75 7.57
CA ASP A 271 -21.56 -0.35 6.58
C ASP A 271 -20.12 -0.51 6.06
N ASN A 272 -19.23 0.46 6.28
CA ASN A 272 -17.81 0.40 5.92
C ASN A 272 -16.91 0.12 7.14
N LEU A 273 -17.50 -0.04 8.33
CA LEU A 273 -16.81 -0.36 9.58
C LEU A 273 -17.24 -1.76 10.04
N MET A 274 -16.38 -2.74 9.85
CA MET A 274 -16.68 -4.14 10.14
C MET A 274 -16.11 -4.55 11.50
N LEU A 275 -16.85 -5.39 12.22
CA LEU A 275 -16.42 -5.98 13.49
C LEU A 275 -16.36 -7.50 13.35
N ARG A 276 -15.23 -8.10 13.70
CA ARG A 276 -15.08 -9.56 13.80
C ARG A 276 -15.65 -10.06 15.14
N ALA A 277 -15.99 -11.35 15.17
CA ALA A 277 -16.46 -12.02 16.40
C ALA A 277 -15.40 -12.02 17.52
N ASP A 278 -14.11 -11.87 17.19
CA ASP A 278 -13.01 -11.73 18.15
C ASP A 278 -12.84 -10.27 18.66
N GLY A 279 -13.77 -9.37 18.33
CA GLY A 279 -13.76 -7.98 18.77
C GLY A 279 -12.90 -7.03 17.91
N ARG A 280 -12.25 -7.53 16.85
CA ARG A 280 -11.39 -6.69 15.99
C ARG A 280 -12.19 -5.85 15.00
N LEU A 281 -11.93 -4.55 14.98
CA LEU A 281 -12.54 -3.59 14.07
C LEU A 281 -11.65 -3.34 12.86
N PHE A 282 -12.22 -3.40 11.66
CA PHE A 282 -11.50 -3.13 10.41
C PHE A 282 -12.35 -2.33 9.42
N HIS A 283 -11.69 -1.50 8.62
CA HIS A 283 -12.35 -0.67 7.62
C HIS A 283 -12.33 -1.39 6.27
N ILE A 284 -13.43 -1.29 5.52
CA ILE A 284 -13.52 -1.77 4.14
C ILE A 284 -13.85 -0.62 3.18
N ASP A 285 -13.79 -0.88 1.88
CA ASP A 285 -14.08 0.09 0.82
C ASP A 285 -13.22 1.36 0.90
N PHE A 286 -12.01 1.33 0.34
CA PHE A 286 -11.15 2.50 0.27
C PHE A 286 -11.31 3.26 -1.06
N GLY A 287 -12.52 3.30 -1.64
CA GLY A 287 -12.75 4.03 -2.90
C GLY A 287 -12.57 5.55 -2.80
N PHE A 288 -12.62 6.11 -1.58
CA PHE A 288 -12.47 7.53 -1.31
C PHE A 288 -11.26 7.79 -0.44
N LEU A 289 -10.19 8.20 -1.09
CA LEU A 289 -8.87 8.35 -0.50
C LEU A 289 -8.35 9.78 -0.75
N TRP A 290 -7.51 10.28 0.15
CA TRP A 290 -6.78 11.55 0.01
C TRP A 290 -7.69 12.79 -0.05
N ASP A 291 -8.73 12.81 0.79
CA ASP A 291 -9.84 13.79 0.78
C ASP A 291 -10.86 13.63 -0.35
N GLY A 292 -10.81 12.52 -1.11
CA GLY A 292 -11.88 12.15 -2.02
C GLY A 292 -13.20 12.00 -1.26
N GLN A 293 -14.30 12.55 -1.81
CA GLN A 293 -15.65 12.38 -1.26
C GLN A 293 -16.68 12.10 -2.37
N PRO A 294 -17.72 11.31 -2.08
CA PRO A 294 -18.85 11.15 -3.00
C PRO A 294 -19.52 12.51 -3.24
N HIS A 295 -20.10 12.70 -4.44
CA HIS A 295 -20.66 13.98 -4.90
C HIS A 295 -21.60 14.65 -3.89
N VAL A 296 -22.45 13.87 -3.19
CA VAL A 296 -23.37 14.38 -2.17
C VAL A 296 -22.65 15.06 -1.00
N ARG A 297 -21.49 14.54 -0.59
CA ARG A 297 -20.69 15.14 0.49
C ARG A 297 -19.71 16.22 0.02
N LYS A 298 -19.52 16.40 -1.28
CA LYS A 298 -18.85 17.61 -1.82
C LYS A 298 -19.72 18.85 -1.61
N CYS A 299 -21.05 18.71 -1.67
CA CYS A 299 -21.99 19.80 -1.45
C CYS A 299 -22.20 20.11 0.04
N PHE A 300 -22.07 19.11 0.91
CA PHE A 300 -22.18 19.24 2.37
C PHE A 300 -21.00 18.54 3.05
N PRO A 301 -19.79 19.13 2.99
CA PRO A 301 -18.62 18.53 3.59
C PRO A 301 -18.82 18.48 5.11
N PRO A 302 -18.68 17.30 5.75
CA PRO A 302 -18.63 17.27 7.21
C PRO A 302 -17.46 18.14 7.68
N PRO A 303 -17.57 18.79 8.85
CA PRO A 303 -16.47 19.57 9.42
C PRO A 303 -15.20 18.70 9.41
N PHE A 304 -14.16 19.26 8.80
CA PHE A 304 -12.90 18.63 8.41
C PHE A 304 -12.39 17.49 9.31
N GLY A 305 -11.92 16.41 8.68
CA GLY A 305 -10.70 15.69 9.11
C GLY A 305 -10.73 14.98 10.47
N ALA A 306 -11.91 14.80 11.07
CA ALA A 306 -12.10 13.94 12.22
C ALA A 306 -11.66 12.51 11.87
N ALA A 307 -10.81 11.92 12.71
CA ALA A 307 -10.66 10.47 12.71
C ALA A 307 -12.07 9.89 12.80
N ARG A 308 -12.50 9.10 11.80
CA ARG A 308 -13.88 8.62 11.72
C ARG A 308 -14.09 7.61 12.84
N PHE A 309 -14.50 8.14 13.98
CA PHE A 309 -14.57 7.49 15.28
C PHE A 309 -15.82 8.03 15.96
N SER A 310 -16.72 7.13 16.36
CA SER A 310 -18.06 7.50 16.83
C SER A 310 -18.24 7.21 18.32
N ILE A 311 -19.24 7.84 18.94
CA ILE A 311 -19.54 7.62 20.36
C ILE A 311 -19.96 6.18 20.63
N GLU A 312 -20.63 5.52 19.68
CA GLU A 312 -21.01 4.11 19.78
C GLU A 312 -19.78 3.19 19.87
N MET A 313 -18.68 3.55 19.20
CA MET A 313 -17.41 2.83 19.33
C MET A 313 -16.79 3.01 20.72
N VAL A 314 -16.93 4.20 21.31
CA VAL A 314 -16.47 4.50 22.67
C VAL A 314 -17.30 3.75 23.71
N GLU A 315 -18.62 3.71 23.54
CA GLU A 315 -19.52 2.95 24.40
C GLU A 315 -19.15 1.45 24.39
N GLY A 316 -18.79 0.90 23.22
CA GLY A 316 -18.25 -0.46 23.11
C GLY A 316 -16.91 -0.67 23.84
N MET A 317 -16.15 0.40 24.13
CA MET A 317 -14.93 0.37 24.93
C MET A 317 -15.19 0.60 26.43
N GLY A 318 -16.46 0.74 26.85
CA GLY A 318 -16.86 0.99 28.24
C GLY A 318 -17.20 2.45 28.55
N GLY A 319 -17.23 3.34 27.55
CA GLY A 319 -17.59 4.75 27.71
C GLY A 319 -16.40 5.70 27.80
N LEU A 320 -16.69 7.00 27.89
CA LEU A 320 -15.68 8.08 27.86
C LEU A 320 -14.75 8.09 29.07
N GLU A 321 -15.20 7.56 30.20
CA GLU A 321 -14.43 7.49 31.45
C GLU A 321 -13.79 6.11 31.67
N SER A 322 -13.85 5.21 30.68
CA SER A 322 -13.33 3.85 30.83
C SER A 322 -11.82 3.77 30.62
N GLU A 323 -11.20 2.80 31.31
CA GLU A 323 -9.79 2.45 31.09
C GLU A 323 -9.56 2.00 29.63
N GLY A 324 -10.50 1.28 29.03
CA GLY A 324 -10.43 0.83 27.64
C GLY A 324 -10.36 1.99 26.63
N TYR A 325 -11.14 3.06 26.86
CA TYR A 325 -11.07 4.25 26.03
C TYR A 325 -9.76 5.03 26.26
N ALA A 326 -9.28 5.12 27.50
CA ALA A 326 -8.00 5.74 27.82
C ALA A 326 -6.82 5.00 27.12
N GLU A 327 -6.82 3.66 27.16
CA GLU A 327 -5.82 2.84 26.47
C GLU A 327 -5.90 3.04 24.95
N PHE A 328 -7.10 3.06 24.38
CA PHE A 328 -7.31 3.33 22.97
C PHE A 328 -6.73 4.68 22.53
N ARG A 329 -6.96 5.75 23.31
CA ARG A 329 -6.38 7.08 23.05
C ARG A 329 -4.85 7.03 23.08
N ALA A 330 -4.27 6.35 24.06
CA ALA A 330 -2.83 6.19 24.19
C ALA A 330 -2.23 5.42 23.01
N LEU A 331 -2.87 4.33 22.57
CA LEU A 331 -2.48 3.55 21.38
C LEU A 331 -2.55 4.39 20.10
N CYS A 332 -3.62 5.16 19.92
CA CYS A 332 -3.78 6.10 18.81
C CYS A 332 -2.62 7.11 18.76
N CYS A 333 -2.27 7.72 19.88
CA CYS A 333 -1.15 8.67 19.95
C CYS A 333 0.20 8.00 19.68
N ARG A 334 0.46 6.81 20.24
CA ARG A 334 1.69 6.04 19.97
C ARG A 334 1.84 5.71 18.49
N ALA A 335 0.77 5.22 17.86
CA ALA A 335 0.77 4.91 16.43
C ALA A 335 0.96 6.16 15.57
N TYR A 336 0.33 7.29 15.92
CA TYR A 336 0.54 8.57 15.23
C TYR A 336 2.00 9.04 15.32
N LEU A 337 2.60 9.01 16.52
CA LEU A 337 4.01 9.37 16.71
C LEU A 337 4.96 8.45 15.96
N ALA A 338 4.69 7.14 15.93
CA ALA A 338 5.50 6.18 15.17
C ALA A 338 5.49 6.50 13.66
N LEU A 339 4.31 6.79 13.08
CA LEU A 339 4.22 7.22 11.69
C LEU A 339 4.95 8.54 11.43
N ARG A 340 4.87 9.50 12.37
CA ARG A 340 5.61 10.76 12.27
C ARG A 340 7.12 10.57 12.28
N GLU A 341 7.65 9.64 13.08
CA GLU A 341 9.07 9.30 13.07
C GLU A 341 9.49 8.81 11.67
N GLN A 342 8.71 7.91 11.05
CA GLN A 342 9.00 7.40 9.71
C GLN A 342 8.87 8.45 8.60
N ALA A 343 7.97 9.43 8.78
CA ALA A 343 7.77 10.54 7.85
C ALA A 343 8.78 11.68 8.02
N ARG A 344 9.31 11.89 9.22
CA ARG A 344 10.42 12.82 9.47
C ARG A 344 11.75 12.22 9.01
N GLY A 345 11.90 10.91 9.22
CA GLY A 345 13.12 10.18 8.90
C GLY A 345 14.24 10.41 9.91
N ARG A 346 15.12 9.42 10.07
CA ARG A 346 16.38 9.62 10.79
C ARG A 346 17.35 10.37 9.87
N ARG A 347 17.99 11.43 10.39
CA ARG A 347 18.94 12.30 9.64
C ARG A 347 18.33 12.99 8.40
N GLY A 348 17.00 13.18 8.36
CA GLY A 348 16.33 13.92 7.29
C GLY A 348 15.93 13.11 6.06
N ALA A 349 15.97 11.77 6.11
CA ALA A 349 15.53 10.89 5.02
C ALA A 349 14.14 10.30 5.30
N PRO A 350 13.04 10.86 4.74
CA PRO A 350 11.69 10.48 5.14
C PRO A 350 11.21 9.21 4.42
N LEU A 351 11.28 8.06 5.09
CA LEU A 351 10.93 6.76 4.48
C LEU A 351 9.47 6.73 4.01
N LEU A 352 8.52 7.05 4.90
CA LEU A 352 7.08 6.99 4.58
C LEU A 352 6.73 7.88 3.37
N ILE A 353 7.23 9.11 3.37
CA ILE A 353 7.02 10.06 2.28
C ILE A 353 7.69 9.59 0.99
N GLY A 354 8.90 9.02 1.08
CA GLY A 354 9.59 8.43 -0.07
C GLY A 354 8.78 7.32 -0.72
N LEU A 355 8.21 6.41 0.08
CA LEU A 355 7.37 5.32 -0.43
C LEU A 355 6.10 5.86 -1.09
N LEU A 356 5.45 6.87 -0.51
CA LEU A 356 4.30 7.55 -1.12
C LEU A 356 4.68 8.22 -2.45
N LYS A 357 5.87 8.83 -2.53
CA LYS A 357 6.38 9.44 -3.77
C LYS A 357 6.69 8.41 -4.85
N LEU A 358 7.12 7.20 -4.50
CA LEU A 358 7.35 6.12 -5.47
C LEU A 358 6.04 5.62 -6.11
N ILE A 359 4.94 5.58 -5.35
CA ILE A 359 3.62 5.23 -5.89
C ILE A 359 2.91 6.40 -6.57
N ALA A 360 3.46 7.61 -6.49
CA ALA A 360 2.79 8.83 -6.92
C ALA A 360 2.58 8.89 -8.43
N GLY A 361 1.35 9.23 -8.84
CA GLY A 361 0.95 9.37 -10.24
C GLY A 361 0.64 8.06 -10.96
N ALA A 362 0.69 6.91 -10.29
CA ALA A 362 0.04 5.71 -10.80
C ALA A 362 -1.50 5.86 -10.71
N PRO A 363 -2.29 5.20 -11.57
CA PRO A 363 -3.74 5.33 -11.50
C PRO A 363 -4.29 4.92 -10.13
N ALA A 364 -5.24 5.70 -9.62
CA ALA A 364 -5.79 5.59 -8.27
C ALA A 364 -4.79 5.75 -7.10
N MET A 365 -3.55 6.17 -7.35
CA MET A 365 -2.54 6.50 -6.33
C MET A 365 -2.45 8.03 -6.12
N PRO A 366 -1.84 8.51 -5.01
CA PRO A 366 -1.78 9.96 -4.74
C PRO A 366 -0.97 10.73 -5.80
N GLY A 367 -1.35 11.98 -6.05
CA GLY A 367 -0.47 12.96 -6.69
C GLY A 367 0.42 13.67 -5.66
N HIS A 368 1.24 14.60 -6.13
CA HIS A 368 2.12 15.38 -5.24
C HIS A 368 1.33 16.21 -4.21
N ALA A 369 0.22 16.84 -4.64
CA ALA A 369 -0.63 17.64 -3.76
C ALA A 369 -1.28 16.80 -2.65
N GLU A 370 -1.65 15.55 -2.94
CA GLU A 370 -2.18 14.59 -1.97
C GLU A 370 -1.11 14.21 -0.93
N ILE A 371 0.13 13.98 -1.37
CA ILE A 371 1.25 13.66 -0.47
C ILE A 371 1.55 14.84 0.46
N GLU A 372 1.55 16.07 -0.06
CA GLU A 372 1.70 17.28 0.76
C GLU A 372 0.56 17.41 1.79
N ARG A 373 -0.66 16.98 1.46
CA ARG A 373 -1.77 16.91 2.42
C ARG A 373 -1.53 15.86 3.50
N VAL A 374 -0.95 14.71 3.18
CA VAL A 374 -0.53 13.70 4.16
C VAL A 374 0.54 14.26 5.10
N GLU A 375 1.56 14.94 4.56
CA GLU A 375 2.61 15.60 5.36
C GLU A 375 2.03 16.64 6.32
N ARG A 376 1.11 17.48 5.85
CA ARG A 376 0.42 18.49 6.70
C ARG A 376 -0.36 17.86 7.85
N ARG A 377 -0.96 16.68 7.67
CA ARG A 377 -1.68 15.95 8.72
C ARG A 377 -0.75 15.33 9.77
N LEU A 378 0.46 14.97 9.36
CA LEU A 378 1.48 14.46 10.27
C LEU A 378 2.11 15.55 11.14
N ARG A 379 1.90 16.84 10.83
CA ARG A 379 2.39 17.97 11.64
C ARG A 379 3.85 17.79 12.06
N LEU A 380 4.70 17.60 11.05
CA LEU A 380 6.14 17.37 11.25
C LEU A 380 6.85 18.59 11.84
N ASP A 381 6.19 19.76 11.81
CA ASP A 381 6.59 21.01 12.45
C ASP A 381 6.51 20.96 14.00
N LEU A 382 5.70 20.07 14.56
CA LEU A 382 5.51 19.94 16.00
C LEU A 382 6.56 19.01 16.65
N ASP A 383 6.88 19.26 17.92
CA ASP A 383 7.59 18.28 18.74
C ASP A 383 6.66 17.11 19.15
N CYS A 384 7.19 16.08 19.80
CA CYS A 384 6.39 14.91 20.18
C CYS A 384 5.24 15.27 21.13
N ARG A 385 5.47 16.18 22.09
CA ARG A 385 4.46 16.56 23.09
C ARG A 385 3.31 17.34 22.45
N ALA A 386 3.63 18.35 21.64
CA ALA A 386 2.64 19.14 20.93
C ALA A 386 1.88 18.33 19.88
N ALA A 387 2.55 17.36 19.23
CA ALA A 387 1.91 16.44 18.29
C ALA A 387 0.91 15.50 18.98
N THR A 388 1.23 14.96 20.16
CA THR A 388 0.28 14.19 20.98
C THR A 388 -0.95 15.03 21.31
N ALA A 389 -0.76 16.22 21.88
CA ALA A 389 -1.87 17.11 22.23
C ALA A 389 -2.68 17.57 20.99
N PHE A 390 -2.04 17.70 19.82
CA PHE A 390 -2.74 17.94 18.56
C PHE A 390 -3.64 16.76 18.18
N PHE A 391 -3.12 15.53 18.26
CA PHE A 391 -3.86 14.35 17.84
C PHE A 391 -4.99 13.99 18.82
N GLU A 392 -4.78 14.17 20.13
CA GLU A 392 -5.84 14.04 21.14
C GLU A 392 -7.01 14.99 20.84
N ARG A 393 -6.72 16.26 20.55
CA ARG A 393 -7.75 17.22 20.13
C ARG A 393 -8.49 16.77 18.87
N ARG A 394 -7.82 16.10 17.92
CA ARG A 394 -8.49 15.54 16.74
C ARG A 394 -9.43 14.39 17.07
N ILE A 395 -9.12 13.58 18.09
CA ILE A 395 -10.02 12.55 18.60
C ILE A 395 -11.23 13.21 19.27
N ASP A 396 -11.00 14.25 20.09
CA ASP A 396 -12.08 14.97 20.78
C ASP A 396 -13.00 15.69 19.78
N ASP A 397 -12.43 16.37 18.77
CA ASP A 397 -13.18 17.01 17.70
C ASP A 397 -14.04 16.02 16.92
N ALA A 398 -13.52 14.80 16.69
CA ALA A 398 -14.25 13.75 16.00
C ALA A 398 -15.52 13.35 16.75
N LEU A 399 -15.40 13.14 18.06
CA LEU A 399 -16.51 12.76 18.93
C LEU A 399 -17.54 13.89 19.09
N ASN A 400 -17.08 15.14 19.14
CA ASN A 400 -17.94 16.31 19.35
C ASN A 400 -18.60 16.83 18.07
N SER A 401 -18.24 16.30 16.90
CA SER A 401 -18.80 16.76 15.64
C SER A 401 -20.30 16.41 15.51
N HIS A 402 -21.16 17.43 15.55
CA HIS A 402 -22.62 17.33 15.43
C HIS A 402 -23.08 16.57 14.17
N SER A 403 -22.25 16.56 13.13
CA SER A 403 -22.43 15.85 11.88
C SER A 403 -22.52 14.33 12.01
N HIS A 404 -21.80 13.69 12.95
CA HIS A 404 -21.89 12.22 13.11
C HIS A 404 -23.23 11.79 13.70
N ARG A 405 -23.74 12.57 14.68
CA ARG A 405 -25.07 12.35 15.27
C ARG A 405 -26.19 12.54 14.25
N ILE A 406 -26.16 13.63 13.49
CA ILE A 406 -27.19 13.94 12.49
C ILE A 406 -27.12 12.99 11.28
N ALA A 407 -25.92 12.68 10.79
CA ALA A 407 -25.75 11.73 9.69
C ALA A 407 -26.13 10.30 10.07
N GLY A 408 -25.88 9.88 11.31
CA GLY A 408 -26.34 8.60 11.84
C GLY A 408 -27.86 8.51 11.92
N ILE A 409 -28.53 9.59 12.36
CA ILE A 409 -29.99 9.67 12.40
C ILE A 409 -30.58 9.64 10.99
N LEU A 410 -30.05 10.45 10.06
CA LEU A 410 -30.53 10.50 8.67
C LEU A 410 -30.28 9.18 7.93
N HIS A 411 -29.14 8.52 8.18
CA HIS A 411 -28.85 7.21 7.58
C HIS A 411 -29.78 6.13 8.15
N ARG A 412 -30.01 6.07 9.47
CA ARG A 412 -31.01 5.16 10.06
C ARG A 412 -32.41 5.39 9.50
N TYR A 413 -32.81 6.65 9.34
CA TYR A 413 -34.07 7.01 8.71
C TYR A 413 -34.13 6.59 7.23
N ALA A 414 -33.06 6.77 6.46
CA ALA A 414 -33.01 6.36 5.06
C ALA A 414 -33.00 4.82 4.89
N MET A 415 -32.43 4.09 5.86
CA MET A 415 -32.41 2.62 5.86
C MET A 415 -33.77 2.04 6.30
N SER A 416 -34.47 2.68 7.23
CA SER A 416 -35.83 2.28 7.65
C SER A 416 -36.90 2.53 6.58
N GLN A 417 -36.57 3.24 5.49
CA GLN A 417 -37.44 3.45 4.32
C GLN A 417 -37.13 2.46 3.18
N LYS A 418 -36.13 1.59 3.36
CA LYS A 418 -35.71 0.57 2.38
C LYS A 418 -36.03 -0.86 2.82
N GLU A 419 -36.54 -1.03 4.04
CA GLU A 419 -37.27 -2.23 4.48
C GLU A 419 -38.73 -2.09 4.07
#